data_AF-A0A2D1U781-F1
#
_entry.id   AF-A0A2D1U781-F1
#
_cell.length_a   1.000
_cell.length_b   1.000
_cell.length_c   1.000
_cell.angle_alpha   90.00
_cell.angle_beta   90.00
_cell.angle_gamma   90.00
#
_symmetry.space_group_name_H-M   'P 1'
#
loop_
_entity.id
_entity.type
_entity.pdbx_description
1 polymer ?
#
loop_
_entity_poly.entity_id
_entity_poly.type
_entity_poly.pdbx_seq_one_letter_code
_entity_poly.pdbx_strand_id
1 'polypeptide(L)'
;MAELFKAVICDSYIENGGRSLSNQNQKIDQISEQNSRKARALELLINKSISSDEYQQIRKECENAIIRLEAELKELSQRVDEDLDIEGLADLAVNNLKNLPEFYATADSDIKRAIVGSIYPEKWVFDGEKHRTPEINEAAQLIFHINRKLGHKKTGVKSLENFYSGEVHL
;
A
#
# COMPACT_ATOMS: atom_id res chain seq x y z
N MET A 1 19.89 -2.13 2.59
CA MET A 1 18.84 -3.17 2.46
C MET A 1 17.58 -2.75 3.21
N ALA A 2 17.68 -2.45 4.51
CA ALA A 2 16.58 -1.90 5.32
C ALA A 2 15.97 -0.61 4.74
N GLU A 3 16.80 0.38 4.39
CA GLU A 3 16.36 1.63 3.76
C GLU A 3 15.61 1.41 2.44
N LEU A 4 16.03 0.42 1.65
CA LEU A 4 15.38 0.09 0.38
C LEU A 4 14.00 -0.54 0.61
N PHE A 5 13.86 -1.42 1.61
CA PHE A 5 12.56 -1.98 1.98
C PHE A 5 11.61 -0.90 2.48
N LYS A 6 12.09 0.03 3.31
CA LYS A 6 11.31 1.19 3.77
C LYS A 6 10.83 2.02 2.58
N ALA A 7 11.74 2.44 1.71
CA ALA A 7 11.42 3.23 0.53
C ALA A 7 10.37 2.54 -0.35
N VAL A 8 10.55 1.26 -0.68
CA VAL A 8 9.58 0.51 -1.51
C VAL A 8 8.21 0.39 -0.83
N ILE A 9 8.15 0.19 0.49
CA ILE A 9 6.87 0.12 1.22
C ILE A 9 6.16 1.47 1.18
N CYS A 10 6.88 2.55 1.51
CA CYS A 10 6.34 3.92 1.48
C CYS A 10 5.88 4.30 0.06
N ASP A 11 6.72 4.05 -0.95
CA ASP A 11 6.40 4.32 -2.35
C ASP A 11 5.17 3.51 -2.80
N SER A 12 5.12 2.21 -2.48
CA SER A 12 3.97 1.37 -2.83
C SER A 12 2.68 1.80 -2.12
N TYR A 13 2.78 2.32 -0.90
CA TYR A 13 1.63 2.82 -0.15
C TYR A 13 1.09 4.11 -0.77
N ILE A 14 1.99 5.02 -1.17
CA ILE A 14 1.67 6.28 -1.84
C ILE A 14 1.10 6.01 -3.24
N GLU A 15 1.75 5.16 -4.03
CA GLU A 15 1.32 4.80 -5.40
C GLU A 15 -0.02 4.08 -5.42
N ASN A 16 -0.24 3.14 -4.49
CA ASN A 16 -1.54 2.49 -4.36
C ASN A 16 -2.57 3.37 -3.64
N GLY A 17 -2.16 4.54 -3.14
CA GLY A 17 -3.01 5.55 -2.54
C GLY A 17 -3.96 5.02 -1.45
N GLY A 18 -3.58 3.94 -0.76
CA GLY A 18 -4.51 3.13 0.00
C GLY A 18 -5.78 2.71 -0.79
N ARG A 19 -6.64 1.91 -0.16
CA ARG A 19 -8.00 1.70 -0.70
C ARG A 19 -8.83 2.99 -0.79
N SER A 20 -8.34 4.11 -0.24
CA SER A 20 -9.10 5.34 -0.09
C SER A 20 -9.03 6.25 -1.32
N LEU A 21 -7.85 6.45 -1.93
CA LEU A 21 -7.71 7.37 -3.06
C LEU A 21 -8.35 6.85 -4.35
N SER A 22 -8.32 5.54 -4.60
CA SER A 22 -9.00 4.93 -5.76
C SER A 22 -10.52 5.12 -5.70
N ASN A 23 -11.11 4.89 -4.53
CA ASN A 23 -12.54 5.11 -4.30
C ASN A 23 -12.91 6.61 -4.38
N GLN A 24 -12.07 7.50 -3.85
CA GLN A 24 -12.28 8.95 -3.96
C GLN A 24 -12.22 9.43 -5.41
N ASN A 25 -11.21 9.01 -6.18
CA ASN A 25 -11.09 9.36 -7.60
C ASN A 25 -12.28 8.86 -8.41
N GLN A 26 -12.75 7.65 -8.15
CA GLN A 26 -13.96 7.12 -8.81
C GLN A 26 -15.20 7.96 -8.51
N LYS A 27 -15.35 8.48 -7.27
CA LYS A 27 -16.45 9.37 -6.90
C LYS A 27 -16.34 10.73 -7.57
N ILE A 28 -15.12 11.28 -7.70
CA ILE A 28 -14.85 12.51 -8.43
C ILE A 28 -15.22 12.36 -9.91
N ASP A 29 -14.85 11.24 -10.54
CA ASP A 29 -15.20 10.94 -11.93
C ASP A 29 -16.72 10.85 -12.12
N GLN A 30 -17.44 10.23 -11.17
CA GLN A 30 -18.90 10.17 -11.18
C GLN A 30 -19.54 11.57 -11.07
N ILE A 31 -19.00 12.46 -10.25
CA ILE A 31 -19.45 13.86 -10.16
C ILE A 31 -19.21 14.59 -11.49
N SER A 32 -18.04 14.39 -12.11
CA SER A 32 -17.71 14.96 -13.42
C SER A 32 -18.69 14.50 -14.51
N GLU A 33 -19.07 13.22 -14.52
CA GLU A 33 -20.05 12.70 -15.47
C GLU A 33 -21.45 13.28 -15.24
N GLN A 34 -21.90 13.46 -13.98
CA GLN A 34 -23.18 14.12 -13.72
C GLN A 34 -23.19 15.59 -14.17
N ASN A 35 -22.07 16.31 -14.00
CA ASN A 35 -21.93 17.67 -14.52
C ASN A 35 -21.94 17.71 -16.05
N SER A 36 -21.25 16.76 -16.70
CA SER A 36 -21.27 16.59 -18.15
C SER A 36 -22.69 16.27 -18.66
N ARG A 37 -23.44 15.43 -17.94
CA ARG A 37 -24.84 15.12 -18.25
C ARG A 37 -25.75 16.35 -18.14
N LYS A 38 -25.56 17.20 -17.13
CA LYS A 38 -26.26 18.50 -17.02
C LYS A 38 -25.95 19.42 -18.21
N ALA A 39 -24.68 19.51 -18.62
CA ALA A 39 -24.28 20.31 -19.77
C ALA A 39 -24.94 19.81 -21.07
N ARG A 40 -24.90 18.49 -21.34
CA ARG A 40 -25.57 17.87 -22.50
C ARG A 40 -27.08 18.11 -22.48
N ALA A 41 -27.73 17.99 -21.32
CA ALA A 41 -29.17 18.25 -21.20
C ALA A 41 -29.53 19.72 -21.50
N LEU A 42 -28.66 20.66 -21.12
CA LEU A 42 -28.85 22.08 -21.42
C LEU A 42 -28.69 22.36 -22.92
N GLU A 43 -27.72 21.74 -23.60
CA GLU A 43 -27.59 21.81 -25.07
C GLU A 43 -28.84 21.26 -25.78
N LEU A 44 -29.39 20.14 -25.31
CA LEU A 44 -30.62 19.57 -25.87
C LEU A 44 -31.83 20.48 -25.70
N LEU A 45 -31.91 21.25 -24.60
CA LEU A 45 -32.96 22.25 -24.40
C LEU A 45 -32.79 23.45 -25.36
N ILE A 46 -31.57 23.92 -25.56
CA ILE A 46 -31.25 24.99 -26.52
C ILE A 46 -31.67 24.57 -27.94
N ASN A 47 -31.39 23.32 -28.30
CA ASN A 47 -31.80 22.73 -29.57
C ASN A 47 -33.30 22.41 -29.67
N LYS A 48 -34.09 22.72 -28.63
CA LYS A 48 -35.53 22.43 -28.50
C LYS A 48 -35.90 20.96 -28.67
N SER A 49 -34.94 20.07 -28.44
CA SER A 49 -35.11 18.62 -28.50
C SER A 49 -35.85 18.06 -27.29
N ILE A 50 -35.85 18.79 -26.17
CA ILE A 50 -36.54 18.46 -24.92
C ILE A 50 -37.35 19.66 -24.42
N SER A 51 -38.41 19.39 -23.66
CA SER A 51 -39.21 20.39 -22.96
C SER A 51 -38.46 20.98 -21.76
N SER A 52 -38.87 22.18 -21.34
CA SER A 52 -38.39 22.80 -20.10
C SER A 52 -38.64 21.89 -18.88
N ASP A 53 -39.78 21.20 -18.83
CA ASP A 53 -40.12 20.32 -17.72
C ASP A 53 -39.21 19.08 -17.66
N GLU A 54 -38.89 18.51 -18.83
CA GLU A 54 -37.95 17.38 -18.95
C GLU A 54 -36.55 17.77 -18.51
N TYR A 55 -36.09 18.97 -18.88
CA TYR A 55 -34.80 19.50 -18.43
C TYR A 55 -34.77 19.71 -16.90
N GLN A 56 -35.83 20.28 -16.31
CA GLN A 56 -35.90 20.49 -14.86
C GLN A 56 -35.81 19.16 -14.10
N GLN A 57 -36.44 18.11 -14.63
CA GLN A 57 -36.37 16.78 -14.05
C GLN A 57 -34.95 16.19 -14.11
N ILE A 58 -34.30 16.23 -15.27
CA ILE A 58 -32.91 15.76 -15.44
C ILE A 58 -31.95 16.54 -14.55
N ARG A 59 -32.11 17.87 -14.48
CA ARG A 59 -31.29 18.74 -13.64
C ARG A 59 -31.40 18.35 -12.17
N LYS A 60 -32.63 18.16 -11.68
CA LYS A 60 -32.89 17.78 -10.29
C LYS A 60 -32.32 16.41 -9.95
N GLU A 61 -32.42 15.44 -10.85
CA GLU A 61 -31.81 14.11 -10.68
C GLU A 61 -30.28 14.20 -10.58
N CYS A 62 -29.65 14.95 -11.48
CA CYS A 62 -28.19 15.11 -11.47
C CYS A 62 -27.71 15.88 -10.23
N GLU A 63 -28.40 16.94 -9.82
CA GLU A 63 -28.08 17.69 -8.59
C GLU A 63 -28.23 16.82 -7.34
N ASN A 64 -29.29 16.01 -7.24
CA ASN A 64 -29.44 15.06 -6.13
C ASN A 64 -28.33 14.00 -6.12
N ALA A 65 -27.90 13.52 -7.29
CA ALA A 65 -26.80 12.57 -7.41
C ALA A 65 -25.46 13.20 -6.98
N ILE A 66 -25.18 14.44 -7.40
CA ILE A 66 -23.99 15.18 -7.00
C ILE A 66 -23.95 15.38 -5.49
N ILE A 67 -25.05 15.84 -4.87
CA ILE A 67 -25.14 16.04 -3.42
C ILE A 67 -24.85 14.74 -2.66
N ARG A 68 -25.37 13.61 -3.12
CA ARG A 68 -25.09 12.29 -2.51
C ARG A 68 -23.63 11.90 -2.64
N LEU A 69 -23.05 12.05 -3.83
CA LEU A 69 -21.65 11.71 -4.09
C LEU A 69 -20.69 12.62 -3.29
N GLU A 70 -20.99 13.91 -3.17
CA GLU A 70 -20.22 14.86 -2.34
C GLU A 70 -20.30 14.52 -0.85
N ALA A 71 -21.47 14.11 -0.36
CA ALA A 71 -21.64 13.66 1.02
C ALA A 71 -20.83 12.38 1.29
N GLU A 72 -20.89 11.39 0.40
CA GLU A 72 -20.08 10.17 0.49
C GLU A 72 -18.58 10.48 0.46
N LEU A 73 -18.15 11.41 -0.39
CA LEU A 73 -16.75 11.82 -0.49
C LEU A 73 -16.27 12.49 0.80
N LYS A 74 -17.11 13.36 1.39
CA LYS A 74 -16.81 14.02 2.68
C LYS A 74 -16.73 13.02 3.83
N GLU A 75 -17.58 12.01 3.86
CA GLU A 75 -17.50 10.92 4.84
C GLU A 75 -16.23 10.09 4.66
N LEU A 76 -15.84 9.80 3.41
CA LEU A 76 -14.60 9.09 3.11
C LEU A 76 -13.37 9.91 3.50
N SER A 77 -13.36 11.23 3.27
CA SER A 77 -12.23 12.09 3.66
C SER A 77 -12.10 12.21 5.18
N GLN A 78 -13.21 12.32 5.91
CA GLN A 78 -13.18 12.36 7.39
C GLN A 78 -12.70 11.05 8.03
N ARG A 79 -12.84 9.91 7.35
CA ARG A 79 -12.27 8.63 7.80
C ARG A 79 -10.78 8.48 7.51
N VAL A 80 -10.21 9.34 6.66
CA VAL A 80 -8.80 9.33 6.27
C VAL A 80 -7.94 10.23 7.17
N ASP A 81 -8.56 11.06 8.01
CA ASP A 81 -7.87 11.98 8.95
C ASP A 81 -7.13 11.29 10.12
N GLU A 82 -7.04 9.97 10.16
CA GLU A 82 -5.96 9.32 10.89
C GLU A 82 -4.77 9.22 9.93
N ASP A 83 -3.94 10.28 9.89
CA ASP A 83 -2.61 10.29 9.27
C ASP A 83 -1.82 9.08 9.78
N LEU A 84 -2.00 7.95 9.11
CA LEU A 84 -1.29 6.72 9.38
C LEU A 84 0.15 6.99 8.99
N ASP A 85 0.98 7.24 10.00
CA ASP A 85 2.43 7.43 9.86
C ASP A 85 3.07 6.12 9.38
N ILE A 86 2.91 5.86 8.08
CA ILE A 86 3.43 4.67 7.42
C ILE A 86 4.94 4.65 7.48
N GLU A 87 5.58 5.81 7.50
CA GLU A 87 7.02 5.94 7.60
C GLU A 87 7.50 5.50 8.98
N GLY A 88 6.88 6.01 10.05
CA GLY A 88 7.17 5.60 11.43
C GLY A 88 6.85 4.12 11.69
N LEU A 89 5.75 3.60 11.11
CA LEU A 89 5.42 2.18 11.18
C LEU A 89 6.45 1.31 10.44
N ALA A 90 6.91 1.74 9.27
CA ALA A 90 7.95 1.04 8.51
C ALA A 90 9.27 1.04 9.28
N ASP A 91 9.66 2.16 9.90
CA ASP A 91 10.86 2.26 10.74
C ASP A 91 10.79 1.31 11.93
N LEU A 92 9.65 1.31 12.63
CA LEU A 92 9.42 0.41 13.76
C LEU A 92 9.50 -1.06 13.33
N ALA A 93 8.84 -1.43 12.23
CA ALA A 93 8.86 -2.79 11.70
C ALA A 93 10.28 -3.24 11.32
N VAL A 94 11.03 -2.38 10.63
CA VAL A 94 12.42 -2.66 10.23
C VAL A 94 13.32 -2.84 11.45
N ASN A 95 13.19 -1.98 12.46
CA ASN A 95 13.99 -2.08 13.69
C ASN A 95 13.67 -3.36 14.47
N ASN A 96 12.39 -3.73 14.57
CA ASN A 96 11.97 -4.98 15.22
C ASN A 96 12.50 -6.21 14.48
N LEU A 97 12.45 -6.21 13.14
CA LEU A 97 12.97 -7.32 12.33
C LEU A 97 14.50 -7.46 12.42
N LYS A 98 15.23 -6.33 12.47
CA LYS A 98 16.69 -6.33 12.69
C LYS A 98 17.07 -6.96 14.03
N ASN A 99 16.33 -6.63 15.08
CA ASN A 99 16.61 -7.06 16.44
C ASN A 99 15.88 -8.35 16.84
N LEU A 100 15.16 -8.98 15.89
CA LEU A 100 14.33 -10.16 16.15
C LEU A 100 15.08 -11.31 16.84
N PRO A 101 16.35 -11.65 16.49
CA PRO A 101 17.07 -12.72 17.18
C PRO A 101 17.33 -12.43 18.67
N GLU A 102 17.73 -11.20 18.98
CA GLU A 102 18.02 -10.76 20.36
C GLU A 102 16.72 -10.61 21.17
N PHE A 103 15.69 -10.08 20.53
CA PHE A 103 14.35 -9.99 21.10
C PHE A 103 13.79 -11.38 21.40
N TYR A 104 13.93 -12.34 20.47
CA TYR A 104 13.52 -13.72 20.72
C TYR A 104 14.32 -14.38 21.84
N ALA A 105 15.63 -14.11 21.96
CA ALA A 105 16.45 -14.71 23.02
C ALA A 105 15.98 -14.26 24.43
N THR A 106 15.69 -12.97 24.57
CA THR A 106 15.35 -12.33 25.84
C THR A 106 13.86 -12.37 26.20
N ALA A 107 12.99 -12.66 25.23
CA ALA A 107 11.54 -12.70 25.40
C ALA A 107 11.01 -13.84 26.29
N ASP A 108 9.84 -13.60 26.90
CA ASP A 108 9.07 -14.60 27.64
C ASP A 108 8.41 -15.63 26.71
N SER A 109 7.95 -16.74 27.30
CA SER A 109 7.35 -17.88 26.58
C SER A 109 6.19 -17.48 25.66
N ASP A 110 5.34 -16.55 26.10
CA ASP A 110 4.18 -16.11 25.32
C ASP A 110 4.59 -15.26 24.10
N ILE A 111 5.57 -14.38 24.26
CA ILE A 111 6.12 -13.57 23.17
C ILE A 111 6.87 -14.45 22.18
N LYS A 112 7.68 -15.40 22.66
CA LYS A 112 8.35 -16.41 21.82
C LYS A 112 7.34 -17.17 20.97
N ARG A 113 6.21 -17.58 21.56
CA ARG A 113 5.14 -18.26 20.84
C ARG A 113 4.49 -17.36 19.78
N ALA A 114 4.26 -16.08 20.08
CA ALA A 114 3.73 -15.12 19.11
C ALA A 114 4.68 -14.90 17.92
N ILE A 115 5.98 -14.78 18.18
CA ILE A 115 7.01 -14.68 17.12
C ILE A 115 6.99 -15.93 16.23
N VAL A 116 7.04 -17.12 16.84
CA VAL A 116 7.01 -18.39 16.11
C VAL A 116 5.71 -18.54 15.31
N GLY A 117 4.55 -18.20 15.88
CA GLY A 117 3.27 -18.25 15.19
C GLY A 117 3.15 -17.25 14.03
N SER A 118 3.91 -16.15 14.06
CA SER A 118 3.96 -15.19 12.95
C SER A 118 4.82 -15.70 11.78
N ILE A 119 5.86 -16.48 12.07
CA ILE A 119 6.75 -17.09 11.07
C ILE A 119 6.14 -18.38 10.50
N TYR A 120 5.45 -19.17 11.33
CA TYR A 120 4.87 -20.45 10.96
C TYR A 120 3.34 -20.40 11.17
N PRO A 121 2.56 -20.20 10.09
CA PRO A 121 1.09 -20.10 10.18
C PRO A 121 0.43 -21.41 10.64
N GLU A 122 1.08 -22.54 10.42
CA GLU A 122 0.57 -23.86 10.77
C GLU A 122 1.07 -24.36 12.13
N LYS A 123 0.23 -25.15 12.81
CA LYS A 123 0.61 -25.78 14.07
C LYS A 123 1.69 -26.84 13.85
N TRP A 124 2.58 -26.97 14.82
CA TRP A 124 3.55 -28.05 14.82
C TRP A 124 2.83 -29.39 15.04
N VAL A 125 3.01 -30.31 14.10
CA VAL A 125 2.48 -31.68 14.19
C VAL A 125 3.63 -32.60 14.55
N PHE A 126 3.46 -33.34 15.65
CA PHE A 126 4.40 -34.35 16.11
C PHE A 126 3.69 -35.71 16.05
N ASP A 127 4.17 -36.63 15.22
CA ASP A 127 3.55 -37.95 15.01
C ASP A 127 4.20 -39.09 15.83
N GLY A 128 5.20 -38.76 16.65
CA GLY A 128 5.94 -39.73 17.47
C GLY A 128 7.25 -40.24 16.85
N GLU A 129 7.43 -40.14 15.53
CA GLU A 129 8.66 -40.58 14.84
C GLU A 129 9.33 -39.45 14.05
N LYS A 130 8.56 -38.51 13.51
CA LYS A 130 9.02 -37.36 12.73
C LYS A 130 8.36 -36.08 13.23
N HIS A 131 9.13 -35.00 13.14
CA HIS A 131 8.64 -33.64 13.31
C HIS A 131 8.78 -32.94 11.97
N ARG A 132 7.65 -32.55 11.35
CA ARG A 132 7.68 -31.73 10.15
C ARG A 132 7.62 -30.27 10.58
N THR A 133 8.63 -29.49 10.22
CA THR A 133 8.56 -28.03 10.33
C THR A 133 7.42 -27.56 9.43
N PRO A 134 6.46 -26.76 9.93
CA PRO A 134 5.39 -26.25 9.10
C PRO A 134 5.94 -25.32 8.02
N GLU A 135 5.14 -25.08 6.97
CA GLU A 135 5.52 -24.13 5.93
C GLU A 135 5.75 -22.74 6.54
N ILE A 136 6.78 -22.04 6.07
CA ILE A 136 7.11 -20.69 6.55
C ILE A 136 6.17 -19.69 5.86
N ASN A 137 5.69 -18.68 6.58
CA ASN A 137 4.94 -17.55 6.02
C ASN A 137 5.71 -16.94 4.84
N GLU A 138 5.06 -16.76 3.69
CA GLU A 138 5.67 -16.22 2.47
C GLU A 138 6.37 -14.87 2.69
N ALA A 139 5.78 -13.97 3.48
CA ALA A 139 6.40 -12.69 3.81
C ALA A 139 7.69 -12.89 4.61
N ALA A 140 7.68 -13.80 5.60
CA ALA A 140 8.89 -14.15 6.35
C ALA A 140 9.94 -14.80 5.45
N GLN A 141 9.53 -15.68 4.52
CA GLN A 141 10.44 -16.26 3.53
C GLN A 141 11.12 -15.17 2.68
N LEU A 142 10.35 -14.20 2.17
CA LEU A 142 10.86 -13.09 1.34
C LEU A 142 11.80 -12.17 2.13
N ILE A 143 11.43 -11.80 3.35
CA ILE A 143 12.23 -10.95 4.24
C ILE A 143 13.56 -11.63 4.60
N PHE A 144 13.54 -12.92 4.95
CA PHE A 144 14.73 -13.67 5.33
C PHE A 144 15.48 -14.32 4.15
N HIS A 145 15.00 -14.18 2.90
CA HIS A 145 15.67 -14.69 1.70
C HIS A 145 16.90 -13.88 1.25
N ILE A 146 17.57 -13.21 2.17
CA ILE A 146 18.74 -12.38 1.91
C ILE A 146 20.00 -13.26 1.89
N ASN A 147 20.34 -13.76 0.69
CA ASN A 147 21.69 -13.70 0.06
C ASN A 147 21.93 -14.85 -0.94
N ARG A 148 21.46 -16.07 -0.68
CA ARG A 148 21.88 -17.25 -1.45
C ARG A 148 21.32 -17.29 -2.89
N LYS A 149 20.08 -16.84 -3.10
CA LYS A 149 19.42 -16.82 -4.44
C LYS A 149 19.65 -15.52 -5.21
N LEU A 150 19.94 -14.42 -4.51
CA LEU A 150 20.21 -13.11 -5.12
C LEU A 150 21.70 -12.89 -5.48
N GLY A 151 22.61 -13.71 -4.92
CA GLY A 151 24.05 -13.60 -5.18
C GLY A 151 24.46 -13.81 -6.65
N HIS A 152 23.73 -14.63 -7.40
CA HIS A 152 24.04 -14.91 -8.81
C HIS A 152 23.67 -13.78 -9.79
N LYS A 153 22.95 -12.72 -9.35
CA LYS A 153 22.61 -11.56 -10.17
C LYS A 153 23.35 -10.28 -9.80
N LYS A 154 24.47 -10.37 -9.06
CA LYS A 154 25.41 -9.25 -8.92
C LYS A 154 26.42 -9.24 -10.07
N THR A 155 25.95 -9.05 -11.30
CA THR A 155 26.84 -8.57 -12.37
C THR A 155 26.84 -7.07 -12.25
N GLY A 156 27.78 -6.54 -11.45
CA GLY A 156 28.02 -5.11 -11.40
C GLY A 156 28.36 -4.62 -12.79
N VAL A 157 27.54 -3.73 -13.34
CA VAL A 157 28.08 -2.74 -14.27
C VAL A 157 29.11 -1.99 -13.44
N LYS A 158 30.39 -2.21 -13.73
CA LYS A 158 31.47 -1.36 -13.23
C LYS A 158 31.20 0.02 -13.80
N SER A 159 30.48 0.87 -13.06
CA SER A 159 30.64 2.30 -13.24
C SER A 159 32.08 2.60 -12.87
N LEU A 160 32.90 2.79 -13.89
CA LEU A 160 34.23 3.38 -13.80
C LEU A 160 34.06 4.81 -13.28
N GLU A 161 33.89 4.96 -11.97
CA GLU A 161 34.16 6.23 -11.31
C GLU A 161 35.63 6.21 -10.88
N ASN A 162 36.44 6.78 -11.77
CA ASN A 162 37.80 7.22 -11.46
C ASN A 162 37.74 8.19 -10.28
N PHE A 163 38.00 7.70 -9.08
CA PHE A 163 38.49 8.55 -8.00
C PHE A 163 40.01 8.42 -7.94
N TYR A 164 40.69 9.30 -8.67
CA TYR A 164 42.09 9.62 -8.44
C TYR A 164 42.24 10.22 -7.05
N SER A 165 42.97 9.54 -6.17
CA SER A 165 43.67 10.08 -4.99
C SER A 165 44.41 8.90 -4.36
N GLY A 166 45.71 8.79 -4.26
CA GLY A 166 46.85 9.67 -4.50
C GLY A 166 48.05 8.86 -4.00
N GLU A 167 49.16 8.90 -4.73
CA GLU A 167 50.41 8.26 -4.31
C GLU A 167 50.85 8.78 -2.94
N VAL A 168 51.27 7.89 -2.05
CA VAL A 168 52.29 8.25 -1.06
C VAL A 168 53.28 7.10 -0.94
N HIS A 169 54.49 7.35 -1.44
CA HIS A 169 55.69 6.59 -1.17
C HIS A 169 55.96 6.48 0.34
N LEU A 170 56.42 5.29 0.76
CA LEU A 170 57.71 5.07 1.43
C LEU A 170 58.11 3.61 1.28
#